data_AF-A0A3M3UVL7-F1
#
_entry.id   AF-A0A3M3UVL7-F1
#
_cell.length_a   1.000
_cell.length_b   1.000
_cell.length_c   1.000
_cell.angle_alpha   90.00
_cell.angle_beta   90.00
_cell.angle_gamma   90.00
#
_symmetry.space_group_name_H-M   'P 1'
#
loop_
_entity.id
_entity.type
_entity.pdbx_description
1 polymer ?
#
loop_
_entity_poly.entity_id
_entity_poly.type
_entity_poly.pdbx_seq_one_letter_code
_entity_poly.pdbx_strand_id
1 'polypeptide(L)'
;MTDAEGQIVWQAKYRAWGAVEKLVVNEVEQNLRFQGQYFDVETGLHYNTFRYYDPEIGRFITQDPIGLAGGFNLYQYASNPSSWVDPWGWMPFWKPLKPDGMGHHPFPRAHANTHGFPELGTKLDSPSWFPNEVDGSDKLHQEFHDAIKKEGVPFNKKFDGTPEELVSKLDKAYQKFPQKGTLKVPRTGQVIAKNVTIGEALSKSIGKSADIKSAGGCG
;
A
#
# COMPACT_ATOMS: atom_id res chain seq x y z
N MET A 1 -32.09 -9.67 -2.32
CA MET A 1 -32.58 -9.59 -0.94
C MET A 1 -33.84 -10.42 -0.87
N THR A 2 -34.00 -11.19 0.20
CA THR A 2 -35.19 -12.01 0.43
C THR A 2 -35.88 -11.61 1.73
N ASP A 3 -37.18 -11.87 1.83
CA ASP A 3 -37.93 -11.81 3.09
C ASP A 3 -37.68 -13.05 3.98
N ALA A 4 -38.44 -13.18 5.07
CA ALA A 4 -38.32 -14.28 6.03
C ALA A 4 -38.78 -15.64 5.45
N GLU A 5 -39.64 -15.60 4.45
CA GLU A 5 -40.18 -16.75 3.72
C GLU A 5 -39.29 -17.17 2.53
N GLY A 6 -38.25 -16.38 2.23
CA GLY A 6 -37.28 -16.66 1.16
C GLY A 6 -37.69 -16.12 -0.21
N GLN A 7 -38.74 -15.31 -0.31
CA GLN A 7 -39.14 -14.68 -1.57
C GLN A 7 -38.22 -13.50 -1.88
N ILE A 8 -37.89 -13.30 -3.16
CA ILE A 8 -37.04 -12.18 -3.59
C ILE A 8 -37.86 -10.90 -3.53
N VAL A 9 -37.52 -9.98 -2.63
CA VAL A 9 -38.17 -8.67 -2.49
C VAL A 9 -37.38 -7.53 -3.15
N TRP A 10 -36.10 -7.77 -3.44
CA TRP A 10 -35.27 -6.81 -4.17
C TRP A 10 -34.13 -7.50 -4.92
N GLN A 11 -33.93 -7.13 -6.18
CA GLN A 11 -32.87 -7.67 -7.04
C GLN A 11 -32.47 -6.64 -8.11
N ALA A 12 -31.17 -6.42 -8.27
CA ALA A 12 -30.61 -5.59 -9.34
C ALA A 12 -29.43 -6.28 -10.04
N LYS A 13 -29.18 -5.87 -11.28
CA LYS A 13 -27.96 -6.12 -12.04
C LYS A 13 -27.16 -4.83 -12.12
N TYR A 14 -25.86 -4.93 -11.88
CA TYR A 14 -24.96 -3.80 -11.85
C TYR A 14 -23.96 -3.87 -13.00
N ARG A 15 -23.59 -2.69 -13.51
CA ARG A 15 -22.39 -2.51 -14.34
C ARG A 15 -21.13 -2.63 -13.48
N ALA A 16 -19.98 -2.74 -14.13
CA ALA A 16 -18.68 -2.92 -13.46
C ALA A 16 -18.34 -1.86 -12.39
N TRP A 17 -18.89 -0.64 -12.54
CA TRP A 17 -18.66 0.49 -11.64
C TRP A 17 -19.88 0.81 -10.75
N GLY A 18 -20.77 -0.15 -10.54
CA GLY A 18 -21.84 -0.02 -9.54
C GLY A 18 -23.09 0.72 -10.00
N ALA A 19 -23.15 1.19 -11.25
CA ALA A 19 -24.38 1.70 -11.85
C ALA A 19 -25.40 0.56 -11.99
N VAL A 20 -26.65 0.82 -11.61
CA VAL A 20 -27.73 -0.15 -11.78
C VAL A 20 -28.06 -0.25 -13.26
N GLU A 21 -27.72 -1.37 -13.88
CA GLU A 21 -28.08 -1.65 -15.26
C GLU A 21 -29.55 -2.02 -15.38
N LYS A 22 -30.03 -2.85 -14.44
CA LYS A 22 -31.41 -3.31 -14.43
C LYS A 22 -31.88 -3.60 -13.02
N LEU A 23 -33.00 -3.00 -12.64
CA LEU A 23 -33.71 -3.33 -11.42
C LEU A 23 -34.75 -4.41 -11.76
N VAL A 24 -34.51 -5.63 -11.27
CA VAL A 24 -35.30 -6.83 -11.62
C VAL A 24 -36.50 -6.99 -10.68
N VAL A 25 -36.30 -6.74 -9.38
CA VAL A 25 -37.35 -6.75 -8.36
C VAL A 25 -37.13 -5.54 -7.45
N ASN A 26 -38.20 -4.82 -7.11
CA ASN A 26 -38.15 -3.61 -6.30
C ASN A 26 -39.42 -3.44 -5.45
N GLU A 27 -39.66 -4.39 -4.54
CA GLU A 27 -40.83 -4.39 -3.67
C GLU A 27 -40.56 -3.64 -2.36
N VAL A 28 -39.29 -3.50 -1.98
CA VAL A 28 -38.83 -2.77 -0.81
C VAL A 28 -37.79 -1.72 -1.19
N GLU A 29 -37.70 -0.65 -0.42
CA GLU A 29 -36.64 0.34 -0.56
C GLU A 29 -35.29 -0.27 -0.15
N GLN A 30 -34.31 -0.19 -1.06
CA GLN A 30 -32.96 -0.69 -0.82
C GLN A 30 -31.93 0.29 -1.37
N ASN A 31 -31.30 1.01 -0.46
CA ASN A 31 -30.34 2.07 -0.77
C ASN A 31 -28.88 1.63 -0.67
N LEU A 32 -28.57 0.42 -0.17
CA LEU A 32 -27.20 -0.08 -0.19
C LEU A 32 -26.74 -0.36 -1.63
N ARG A 33 -25.47 -0.10 -1.89
CA ARG A 33 -24.82 -0.30 -3.21
C ARG A 33 -23.58 -1.18 -3.03
N PHE A 34 -22.45 -0.86 -3.66
CA PHE A 34 -21.19 -1.54 -3.33
C PHE A 34 -20.87 -1.42 -1.83
N GLN A 35 -19.96 -2.26 -1.36
CA GLN A 35 -19.58 -2.27 0.06
C GLN A 35 -19.17 -0.87 0.53
N GLY A 36 -19.85 -0.34 1.55
CA GLY A 36 -19.62 1.01 2.08
C GLY A 36 -20.36 2.14 1.36
N GLN A 37 -21.23 1.84 0.38
CA GLN A 37 -22.00 2.84 -0.37
C GLN A 37 -23.48 2.86 -0.02
N TYR A 38 -24.00 4.07 0.15
CA TYR A 38 -25.42 4.35 0.31
C TYR A 38 -25.91 5.23 -0.86
N PHE A 39 -27.00 4.85 -1.51
CA PHE A 39 -27.60 5.61 -2.58
C PHE A 39 -28.35 6.81 -2.03
N ASP A 40 -27.96 7.98 -2.49
CA ASP A 40 -28.66 9.22 -2.24
C ASP A 40 -29.59 9.50 -3.42
N VAL A 41 -30.90 9.38 -3.17
CA VAL A 41 -31.94 9.56 -4.18
C VAL A 41 -32.05 10.99 -4.69
N GLU A 42 -31.69 11.99 -3.89
CA GLU A 42 -31.80 13.40 -4.27
C GLU A 42 -30.76 13.76 -5.33
N THR A 43 -29.58 13.18 -5.23
CA THR A 43 -28.45 13.47 -6.12
C THR A 43 -28.24 12.40 -7.19
N GLY A 44 -28.77 11.19 -6.99
CA GLY A 44 -28.48 10.01 -7.80
C GLY A 44 -27.08 9.45 -7.58
N LEU A 45 -26.31 9.99 -6.61
CA LEU A 45 -24.95 9.60 -6.31
C LEU A 45 -24.90 8.57 -5.18
N HIS A 46 -23.74 7.94 -5.01
CA HIS A 46 -23.49 7.01 -3.92
C HIS A 46 -22.65 7.72 -2.86
N TYR A 47 -23.21 7.95 -1.68
CA TYR A 47 -22.49 8.42 -0.51
C TYR A 47 -21.57 7.33 0.02
N ASN A 48 -20.29 7.67 0.18
CA ASN A 48 -19.20 6.77 0.53
C ASN A 48 -18.36 7.43 1.64
N THR A 49 -18.98 7.58 2.82
CA THR A 49 -18.46 8.21 4.04
C THR A 49 -17.92 9.63 3.88
N PHE A 50 -16.75 9.81 3.26
CA PHE A 50 -16.14 11.13 3.08
C PHE A 50 -16.37 11.74 1.70
N ARG A 51 -16.87 10.96 0.73
CA ARG A 51 -17.06 11.42 -0.65
C ARG A 51 -18.35 10.91 -1.28
N TYR A 52 -18.82 11.62 -2.30
CA TYR A 52 -19.87 11.17 -3.20
C TYR A 52 -19.25 10.55 -4.45
N TYR A 53 -19.71 9.35 -4.78
CA TYR A 53 -19.29 8.55 -5.93
C TYR A 53 -20.36 8.59 -7.02
N ASP A 54 -19.94 8.87 -8.24
CA ASP A 54 -20.77 8.77 -9.44
C ASP A 54 -20.55 7.39 -10.08
N PRO A 55 -21.55 6.49 -10.02
CA PRO A 55 -21.45 5.15 -10.56
C PRO A 55 -21.53 5.10 -12.10
N GLU A 56 -22.07 6.12 -12.77
CA GLU A 56 -22.19 6.16 -14.24
C GLU A 56 -20.82 6.34 -14.89
N ILE A 57 -19.98 7.20 -14.30
CA ILE A 57 -18.61 7.48 -14.79
C ILE A 57 -17.52 6.79 -13.95
N GLY A 58 -17.91 6.11 -12.87
CA GLY A 58 -17.05 5.27 -12.06
C GLY A 58 -16.00 6.00 -11.21
N ARG A 59 -16.31 7.19 -10.68
CA ARG A 59 -15.35 8.00 -9.90
C ARG A 59 -16.02 8.87 -8.84
N PHE A 60 -15.24 9.34 -7.87
CA PHE A 60 -15.70 10.38 -6.94
C PHE A 60 -15.90 11.72 -7.66
N ILE A 61 -16.88 12.50 -7.22
CA ILE A 61 -17.16 13.84 -7.75
C ILE A 61 -16.33 14.94 -7.07
N THR A 62 -15.66 14.60 -5.97
CA THR A 62 -14.79 15.49 -5.19
C THR A 62 -13.38 14.90 -5.09
N GLN A 63 -12.38 15.78 -4.95
CA GLN A 63 -11.00 15.36 -4.75
C GLN A 63 -10.83 14.62 -3.43
N ASP A 64 -9.88 13.68 -3.39
CA ASP A 64 -9.51 12.97 -2.19
C ASP A 64 -9.11 13.95 -1.06
N PRO A 65 -9.78 13.96 0.10
CA PRO A 65 -9.46 14.86 1.21
C PRO A 65 -8.03 14.68 1.74
N ILE A 66 -7.42 13.51 1.58
CA ILE A 66 -6.03 13.27 1.96
C ILE A 66 -5.05 13.57 0.82
N GLY A 67 -5.54 14.10 -0.30
CA GLY A 67 -4.75 14.54 -1.45
C GLY A 67 -3.95 13.39 -2.06
N LEU A 68 -2.70 13.66 -2.44
CA LEU A 68 -1.81 12.68 -3.08
C LEU A 68 -1.49 11.46 -2.20
N ALA A 69 -1.82 11.49 -0.90
CA ALA A 69 -1.69 10.33 -0.02
C ALA A 69 -2.68 9.21 -0.40
N GLY A 70 -3.84 9.55 -0.97
CA GLY A 70 -4.85 8.59 -1.48
C GLY A 70 -4.57 8.10 -2.91
N GLY A 71 -3.49 8.59 -3.52
CA GLY A 71 -3.06 8.22 -4.87
C GLY A 71 -2.97 9.41 -5.83
N PHE A 72 -2.44 9.15 -7.03
CA PHE A 72 -2.25 10.19 -8.05
C PHE A 72 -3.55 10.63 -8.72
N ASN A 73 -4.56 9.77 -8.76
CA ASN A 73 -5.87 10.11 -9.28
C ASN A 73 -6.81 10.44 -8.11
N LEU A 74 -6.93 11.74 -7.82
CA LEU A 74 -7.70 12.26 -6.69
C LEU A 74 -9.21 11.95 -6.76
N TYR A 75 -9.71 11.45 -7.87
CA TYR A 75 -11.12 11.12 -8.07
C TYR A 75 -11.37 9.60 -8.11
N GLN A 76 -10.35 8.77 -7.98
CA GLN A 76 -10.48 7.32 -8.14
C GLN A 76 -11.26 6.67 -6.98
N TYR A 77 -12.12 5.69 -7.26
CA TYR A 77 -12.81 4.86 -6.24
C TYR A 77 -12.03 3.60 -5.84
N ALA A 78 -11.60 2.82 -6.81
CA ALA A 78 -10.76 1.65 -6.63
C ALA A 78 -9.92 1.45 -7.89
N SER A 79 -8.74 0.84 -7.76
CA SER A 79 -8.00 0.39 -8.97
C SER A 79 -8.68 -0.78 -9.67
N ASN A 80 -9.40 -1.61 -8.92
CA ASN A 80 -10.23 -2.68 -9.47
C ASN A 80 -11.48 -2.86 -8.60
N PRO A 81 -12.66 -2.37 -9.00
CA PRO A 81 -13.87 -2.38 -8.17
C PRO A 81 -14.42 -3.80 -7.94
N SER A 82 -14.02 -4.77 -8.75
CA SER A 82 -14.44 -6.17 -8.60
C SER A 82 -13.68 -6.91 -7.49
N SER A 83 -12.52 -6.39 -7.07
CA SER A 83 -11.68 -7.05 -6.06
C SER A 83 -11.22 -6.13 -4.93
N TRP A 84 -11.33 -4.81 -5.11
CA TRP A 84 -10.88 -3.79 -4.17
C TRP A 84 -12.08 -2.90 -3.82
N VAL A 85 -12.12 -2.47 -2.57
CA VAL A 85 -13.14 -1.59 -2.00
C VAL A 85 -12.44 -0.41 -1.34
N ASP A 86 -13.07 0.76 -1.37
CA ASP A 86 -12.66 1.93 -0.58
C ASP A 86 -13.75 2.24 0.47
N PRO A 87 -13.70 1.60 1.66
CA PRO A 87 -14.77 1.70 2.66
C PRO A 87 -14.93 3.12 3.23
N TRP A 88 -13.83 3.88 3.26
CA TRP A 88 -13.80 5.22 3.82
C TRP A 88 -13.91 6.29 2.74
N GLY A 89 -13.61 5.96 1.49
CA GLY A 89 -13.46 6.96 0.44
C GLY A 89 -12.12 7.67 0.55
N TRP A 90 -11.03 7.01 0.98
CA TRP A 90 -9.68 7.57 1.16
C TRP A 90 -8.55 6.71 0.54
N MET A 91 -8.89 5.67 -0.23
CA MET A 91 -7.97 4.66 -0.80
C MET A 91 -6.51 4.68 -0.29
N PRO A 92 -6.20 4.00 0.85
CA PRO A 92 -4.81 3.78 1.21
C PRO A 92 -4.22 2.70 0.29
N PHE A 93 -3.26 3.10 -0.55
CA PHE A 93 -2.44 2.17 -1.35
C PHE A 93 -1.54 1.25 -0.47
N TRP A 94 -1.51 1.50 0.84
CA TRP A 94 -0.61 0.87 1.79
C TRP A 94 -1.34 -0.19 2.61
N LYS A 95 -0.96 -1.45 2.42
CA LYS A 95 -1.43 -2.55 3.28
C LYS A 95 -0.67 -2.53 4.60
N PRO A 96 -1.30 -2.93 5.73
CA PRO A 96 -0.59 -3.14 6.97
C PRO A 96 0.60 -4.08 6.77
N LEU A 97 1.73 -3.77 7.41
CA LEU A 97 2.87 -4.67 7.44
C LEU A 97 2.49 -5.87 8.32
N LYS A 98 2.78 -7.08 7.83
CA LYS A 98 2.42 -8.32 8.55
C LYS A 98 3.68 -9.06 8.96
N PRO A 99 3.82 -9.54 10.20
CA PRO A 99 4.99 -10.29 10.66
C PRO A 99 5.35 -11.48 9.76
N ASP A 100 4.39 -12.07 9.05
CA ASP A 100 4.51 -13.21 8.15
C ASP A 100 4.20 -12.89 6.68
N GLY A 101 3.94 -11.62 6.34
CA GLY A 101 3.50 -11.19 5.01
C GLY A 101 4.37 -10.09 4.41
N MET A 102 3.79 -8.91 4.21
CA MET A 102 4.48 -7.78 3.59
C MET A 102 5.36 -7.06 4.62
N GLY A 103 6.67 -7.00 4.38
CA GLY A 103 7.63 -6.19 5.12
C GLY A 103 8.08 -4.99 4.30
N HIS A 104 8.64 -3.98 4.96
CA HIS A 104 9.26 -2.83 4.29
C HIS A 104 10.69 -3.18 3.86
N HIS A 105 11.10 -2.81 2.65
CA HIS A 105 12.50 -2.97 2.23
C HIS A 105 13.32 -1.78 2.70
N PRO A 106 14.29 -1.96 3.63
CA PRO A 106 15.12 -0.84 4.08
C PRO A 106 15.87 -0.19 2.92
N PHE A 107 16.35 -1.02 1.97
CA PHE A 107 17.00 -0.56 0.75
C PHE A 107 16.08 -0.79 -0.47
N PRO A 108 15.71 0.26 -1.24
CA PRO A 108 14.87 0.09 -2.43
C PRO A 108 15.53 -0.79 -3.49
N ARG A 109 14.89 -1.89 -3.88
CA ARG A 109 15.47 -2.90 -4.78
C ARG A 109 15.92 -2.36 -6.14
N ALA A 110 15.12 -1.44 -6.72
CA ALA A 110 15.44 -0.83 -8.01
C ALA A 110 16.77 -0.05 -7.96
N HIS A 111 17.03 0.62 -6.84
CA HIS A 111 18.27 1.36 -6.63
C HIS A 111 19.42 0.45 -6.23
N ALA A 112 19.16 -0.59 -5.44
CA ALA A 112 20.16 -1.57 -5.04
C ALA A 112 20.88 -2.19 -6.26
N ASN A 113 20.12 -2.64 -7.25
CA ASN A 113 20.66 -3.25 -8.48
C ASN A 113 21.48 -2.28 -9.35
N THR A 114 21.23 -0.97 -9.24
CA THR A 114 21.88 0.06 -10.07
C THR A 114 23.02 0.77 -9.36
N HIS A 115 23.16 0.63 -8.03
CA HIS A 115 24.13 1.34 -7.20
C HIS A 115 25.07 0.41 -6.44
N GLY A 116 25.36 -0.77 -7.02
CA GLY A 116 26.39 -1.66 -6.49
C GLY A 116 25.97 -2.50 -5.28
N PHE A 117 24.67 -2.70 -5.05
CA PHE A 117 24.15 -3.59 -4.00
C PHE A 117 23.21 -4.70 -4.56
N PRO A 118 23.65 -5.49 -5.56
CA PRO A 118 22.77 -6.44 -6.26
C PRO A 118 22.15 -7.49 -5.33
N GLU A 119 22.84 -7.91 -4.28
CA GLU A 119 22.34 -8.83 -3.26
C GLU A 119 21.16 -8.26 -2.46
N LEU A 120 21.05 -6.93 -2.34
CA LEU A 120 19.90 -6.26 -1.74
C LEU A 120 18.74 -6.03 -2.72
N GLY A 121 18.96 -6.19 -4.03
CA GLY A 121 17.98 -5.96 -5.08
C GLY A 121 17.28 -7.22 -5.63
N THR A 122 17.48 -8.38 -5.00
CA THR A 122 16.92 -9.65 -5.47
C THR A 122 15.41 -9.76 -5.29
N LYS A 123 14.73 -10.56 -6.13
CA LYS A 123 13.27 -10.70 -6.03
C LYS A 123 12.82 -11.41 -4.74
N LEU A 124 13.63 -12.34 -4.25
CA LEU A 124 13.24 -13.30 -3.23
C LEU A 124 14.02 -13.17 -1.92
N ASP A 125 15.23 -12.64 -1.97
CA ASP A 125 16.17 -12.68 -0.84
C ASP A 125 16.51 -11.30 -0.27
N SER A 126 15.93 -10.23 -0.81
CA SER A 126 16.06 -8.88 -0.26
C SER A 126 15.60 -8.84 1.20
N PRO A 127 16.48 -8.42 2.13
CA PRO A 127 16.10 -8.18 3.52
C PRO A 127 14.89 -7.26 3.62
N SER A 128 13.96 -7.62 4.50
CA SER A 128 12.76 -6.84 4.78
C SER A 128 12.58 -6.67 6.27
N TRP A 129 12.15 -5.48 6.67
CA TRP A 129 11.87 -5.10 8.03
C TRP A 129 10.37 -5.24 8.32
N PHE A 130 10.06 -5.86 9.44
CA PHE A 130 8.70 -6.17 9.90
C PHE A 130 8.50 -5.53 11.27
N PRO A 131 7.48 -4.69 11.48
CA PRO A 131 7.29 -4.02 12.76
C PRO A 131 6.90 -5.02 13.84
N ASN A 132 7.26 -4.72 15.10
CA ASN A 132 6.77 -5.48 16.24
C ASN A 132 5.28 -5.21 16.48
N GLU A 133 4.83 -3.96 16.26
CA GLU A 133 3.44 -3.53 16.36
C GLU A 133 2.79 -3.43 14.97
N VAL A 134 1.68 -4.14 14.77
CA VAL A 134 1.00 -4.20 13.46
C VAL A 134 0.00 -3.05 13.27
N ASP A 135 -0.59 -2.56 14.35
CA ASP A 135 -1.59 -1.50 14.31
C ASP A 135 -0.95 -0.18 13.84
N GLY A 136 -1.53 0.44 12.81
CA GLY A 136 -1.00 1.65 12.17
C GLY A 136 0.25 1.45 11.30
N SER A 137 0.65 0.20 11.06
CA SER A 137 1.85 -0.12 10.26
C SER A 137 1.70 0.23 8.77
N ASP A 138 0.47 0.33 8.27
CA ASP A 138 0.13 0.85 6.94
C ASP A 138 0.57 2.32 6.79
N LYS A 139 0.20 3.16 7.77
CA LYS A 139 0.62 4.56 7.83
C LYS A 139 2.11 4.69 8.05
N LEU A 140 2.70 3.88 8.94
CA LEU A 140 4.14 3.87 9.15
C LEU A 140 4.91 3.52 7.86
N HIS A 141 4.43 2.54 7.10
CA HIS A 141 5.01 2.15 5.83
C HIS A 141 4.94 3.29 4.81
N GLN A 142 3.81 4.00 4.73
CA GLN A 142 3.68 5.21 3.92
C GLN A 142 4.70 6.28 4.34
N GLU A 143 4.81 6.56 5.63
CA GLU A 143 5.72 7.59 6.15
C GLU A 143 7.19 7.29 5.80
N PHE A 144 7.59 6.00 5.74
CA PHE A 144 8.91 5.60 5.26
C PHE A 144 9.13 6.02 3.81
N HIS A 145 8.21 5.69 2.89
CA HIS A 145 8.33 6.06 1.48
C HIS A 145 8.31 7.59 1.29
N ASP A 146 7.47 8.30 2.04
CA ASP A 146 7.41 9.75 2.01
C ASP A 146 8.71 10.40 2.50
N ALA A 147 9.34 9.84 3.54
CA ALA A 147 10.64 10.31 4.02
C ALA A 147 11.75 10.11 2.98
N ILE A 148 11.82 8.94 2.35
CA ILE A 148 12.78 8.63 1.28
C ILE A 148 12.62 9.60 0.11
N LYS A 149 11.38 9.83 -0.32
CA LYS A 149 11.05 10.77 -1.39
C LYS A 149 11.43 12.20 -1.01
N LYS A 150 11.20 12.62 0.24
CA LYS A 150 11.56 13.95 0.75
C LYS A 150 13.07 14.20 0.74
N GLU A 151 13.87 13.15 0.96
CA GLU A 151 15.34 13.23 0.83
C GLU A 151 15.83 13.19 -0.63
N GLY A 152 14.91 13.10 -1.60
CA GLY A 152 15.20 13.19 -3.03
C GLY A 152 15.52 11.87 -3.71
N VAL A 153 15.18 10.74 -3.07
CA VAL A 153 15.31 9.41 -3.69
C VAL A 153 13.98 9.05 -4.37
N PRO A 154 13.93 8.99 -5.72
CA PRO A 154 12.67 8.73 -6.43
C PRO A 154 12.25 7.26 -6.35
N PHE A 155 10.95 6.96 -6.39
CA PHE A 155 10.46 5.58 -6.36
C PHE A 155 10.43 4.92 -7.76
N ASN A 156 9.91 5.64 -8.76
CA ASN A 156 9.68 5.14 -10.13
C ASN A 156 10.62 5.76 -11.19
N LYS A 157 11.70 6.39 -10.75
CA LYS A 157 12.72 6.97 -11.63
C LYS A 157 14.09 6.52 -11.17
N LYS A 158 15.06 6.59 -12.07
CA LYS A 158 16.46 6.39 -11.74
C LYS A 158 16.90 7.46 -10.72
N PHE A 159 17.69 7.05 -9.74
CA PHE A 159 18.48 7.96 -8.92
C PHE A 159 19.84 8.15 -9.62
N ASP A 160 20.26 9.39 -9.85
CA ASP A 160 21.49 9.69 -10.60
C ASP A 160 22.72 9.98 -9.70
N GLY A 161 22.54 9.95 -8.37
CA GLY A 161 23.63 10.14 -7.41
C GLY A 161 24.49 8.90 -7.20
N THR A 162 25.57 9.03 -6.43
CA THR A 162 26.48 7.92 -6.13
C THR A 162 25.85 6.92 -5.14
N PRO A 163 26.38 5.68 -5.03
CA PRO A 163 25.97 4.74 -3.99
C PRO A 163 26.04 5.32 -2.57
N GLU A 164 27.07 6.10 -2.26
CA GLU A 164 27.27 6.74 -0.96
C GLU A 164 26.22 7.82 -0.69
N GLU A 165 25.88 8.63 -1.71
CA GLU A 165 24.82 9.62 -1.62
C GLU A 165 23.45 8.96 -1.40
N LEU A 166 23.19 7.85 -2.08
CA LEU A 166 21.97 7.07 -1.89
C LEU A 166 21.85 6.56 -0.45
N VAL A 167 22.92 5.93 0.07
CA VAL A 167 22.95 5.43 1.46
C VAL A 167 22.74 6.58 2.45
N SER A 168 23.44 7.69 2.27
CA SER A 168 23.31 8.88 3.12
C SER A 168 21.88 9.44 3.15
N LYS A 169 21.21 9.50 2.00
CA LYS A 169 19.80 9.94 1.90
C LYS A 169 18.84 8.97 2.58
N LEU A 170 19.05 7.66 2.42
CA LEU A 170 18.23 6.64 3.08
C LEU A 170 18.42 6.67 4.62
N ASP A 171 19.65 6.78 5.09
CA ASP A 171 19.96 6.92 6.52
C ASP A 171 19.25 8.15 7.09
N LYS A 172 19.38 9.30 6.42
CA LYS A 172 18.72 10.54 6.83
C LYS A 172 17.19 10.43 6.85
N ALA A 173 16.60 9.77 5.84
CA ALA A 173 15.16 9.54 5.80
C ALA A 173 14.67 8.72 7.00
N TYR A 174 15.46 7.75 7.45
CA TYR A 174 15.07 6.80 8.49
C TYR A 174 15.37 7.24 9.94
N GLN A 175 16.24 8.24 10.15
CA GLN A 175 16.66 8.70 11.49
C GLN A 175 15.50 9.04 12.44
N LYS A 176 14.37 9.52 11.91
CA LYS A 176 13.23 9.98 12.71
C LYS A 176 12.29 8.87 13.20
N PHE A 177 12.51 7.61 12.82
CA PHE A 177 11.58 6.52 13.10
C PHE A 177 12.06 5.59 14.21
N PRO A 178 11.52 5.71 15.43
CA PRO A 178 11.94 4.92 16.59
C PRO A 178 11.34 3.50 16.62
N GLN A 179 10.33 3.22 15.79
CA GLN A 179 9.60 1.95 15.81
C GLN A 179 10.55 0.78 15.59
N LYS A 180 10.40 -0.25 16.42
CA LYS A 180 11.24 -1.44 16.40
C LYS A 180 10.56 -2.60 15.69
N GLY A 181 11.40 -3.43 15.09
CA GLY A 181 10.96 -4.55 14.26
C GLY A 181 12.04 -5.59 14.06
N THR A 182 11.71 -6.60 13.27
CA THR A 182 12.59 -7.70 12.89
C THR A 182 13.01 -7.55 11.43
N LEU A 183 14.32 -7.56 11.19
CA LEU A 183 14.90 -7.68 9.86
C LEU A 183 15.10 -9.15 9.53
N LYS A 184 14.45 -9.64 8.47
CA LYS A 184 14.61 -11.02 8.00
C LYS A 184 14.55 -11.12 6.48
N VAL A 185 15.01 -12.25 5.96
CA VAL A 185 14.80 -12.64 4.57
C VAL A 185 13.43 -13.32 4.46
N PRO A 186 12.44 -12.75 3.72
CA PRO A 186 11.07 -13.27 3.74
C PRO A 186 10.95 -14.73 3.27
N ARG A 187 11.67 -15.09 2.20
CA ARG A 187 11.59 -16.45 1.62
C ARG A 187 12.11 -17.53 2.55
N THR A 188 13.26 -17.30 3.18
CA THR A 188 13.93 -18.32 4.01
C THR A 188 13.54 -18.22 5.48
N GLY A 189 12.93 -17.11 5.89
CA GLY A 189 12.70 -16.78 7.29
C GLY A 189 13.98 -16.45 8.07
N GLN A 190 15.15 -16.42 7.43
CA GLN A 190 16.42 -16.15 8.10
C GLN A 190 16.37 -14.77 8.76
N VAL A 191 16.41 -14.75 10.09
CA VAL A 191 16.44 -13.52 10.87
C VAL A 191 17.86 -12.95 10.86
N ILE A 192 17.99 -11.70 10.43
CA ILE A 192 19.26 -10.96 10.39
C ILE A 192 19.41 -10.15 11.69
N ALA A 193 18.33 -9.54 12.16
CA ALA A 193 18.30 -8.85 13.44
C ALA A 193 16.88 -8.74 13.99
N LYS A 194 16.78 -8.70 15.32
CA LYS A 194 15.54 -8.47 16.05
C LYS A 194 15.60 -7.15 16.80
N ASN A 195 14.45 -6.55 17.02
CA ASN A 195 14.27 -5.34 17.81
C ASN A 195 15.15 -4.16 17.32
N VAL A 196 15.17 -3.96 16.01
CA VAL A 196 15.93 -2.89 15.34
C VAL A 196 14.99 -1.86 14.72
N THR A 197 15.41 -0.59 14.68
CA THR A 197 14.72 0.45 13.90
C THR A 197 14.89 0.20 12.41
N ILE A 198 14.13 0.92 11.58
CA ILE A 198 14.32 0.84 10.14
C ILE A 198 15.70 1.34 9.68
N GLY A 199 16.26 2.35 10.36
CA GLY A 199 17.63 2.83 10.10
C GLY A 199 18.69 1.79 10.47
N GLU A 200 18.60 1.19 11.65
CA GLU A 200 19.49 0.08 12.06
C GLU A 200 19.38 -1.12 11.11
N ALA A 201 18.17 -1.39 10.58
CA ALA A 201 17.94 -2.43 9.61
C ALA A 201 18.57 -2.14 8.24
N LEU A 202 18.61 -0.86 7.81
CA LEU A 202 19.34 -0.44 6.62
C LEU A 202 20.83 -0.72 6.77
N SER A 203 21.47 -0.25 7.86
CA SER A 203 22.90 -0.46 8.09
C SER A 203 23.27 -1.94 8.13
N LYS A 204 22.45 -2.78 8.77
CA LYS A 204 22.66 -4.24 8.80
C LYS A 204 22.48 -4.90 7.44
N SER A 205 21.57 -4.40 6.61
CA SER A 205 21.39 -4.90 5.24
C SER A 205 22.63 -4.63 4.40
N ILE A 206 23.18 -3.41 4.49
CA ILE A 206 24.41 -3.01 3.78
C ILE A 206 25.62 -3.81 4.27
N GLY A 207 25.78 -4.00 5.59
CA GLY A 207 26.85 -4.81 6.17
C GLY A 207 26.83 -6.26 5.65
N LYS A 208 25.65 -6.90 5.63
CA LYS A 208 25.49 -8.26 5.07
C LYS A 208 25.91 -8.33 3.59
N SER A 209 25.63 -7.27 2.82
CA SER A 209 26.07 -7.17 1.42
C SER A 209 27.61 -7.19 1.30
N ALA A 210 28.30 -6.44 2.16
CA ALA A 210 29.76 -6.42 2.19
C ALA A 210 30.35 -7.80 2.58
N ASP A 211 29.74 -8.48 3.56
CA ASP A 211 30.14 -9.82 3.97
C ASP A 211 29.99 -10.84 2.82
N ILE A 212 28.89 -10.77 2.06
CA ILE A 212 28.67 -11.63 0.88
C ILE A 212 29.71 -11.36 -0.21
N LYS A 213 30.06 -10.10 -0.47
CA LYS A 213 31.12 -9.75 -1.42
C LYS A 213 32.49 -10.28 -0.98
N SER A 214 32.78 -10.27 0.32
CA SER A 214 34.03 -10.82 0.86
C SER A 214 34.09 -12.35 0.77
N ALA A 215 32.94 -13.03 0.92
CA ALA A 215 32.85 -14.49 0.85
C ALA A 215 32.83 -15.06 -0.58
N GLY A 216 32.38 -14.27 -1.57
CA GLY A 216 32.34 -14.64 -2.99
C GLY A 216 33.63 -14.37 -3.77
N GLY A 217 34.67 -13.83 -3.12
CA GLY A 217 35.94 -13.44 -3.73
C GLY A 217 37.01 -14.53 -3.83
N CYS A 218 36.64 -15.82 -3.76
CA CYS A 218 37.54 -16.94 -4.04
C CYS A 218 36.98 -17.78 -5.20
N GLY A 219 37.67 -17.73 -6.34
CA GLY A 219 37.40 -18.55 -7.53
C GLY A 219 37.64 -17.80 -8.82
#